data_AF-A0A0F8MZE8-F1
#
_entry.id   AF-A0A0F8MZE8-F1
#
_cell.length_a   1.000
_cell.length_b   1.000
_cell.length_c   1.000
_cell.angle_alpha   90.00
_cell.angle_beta   90.00
_cell.angle_gamma   90.00
#
_symmetry.space_group_name_H-M   'P 1'
#
loop_
_entity.id
_entity.type
_entity.pdbx_description
1 polymer ?
#
loop_
_entity_poly.entity_id
_entity_poly.type
_entity_poly.pdbx_seq_one_letter_code
_entity_poly.pdbx_strand_id
1 'polypeptide(L)'
;MFRYLSKLVNLGWFDGLVIAIPTVVLMIVALQLVRKPGTATLLFTCVLLISMVVWGSHIMWLGFYLAEGVVVDLLVFIFRMDYADRRLTAVIYGISRGGVSTLLFYLLYAPVEWKISYAPWYIGIQLALACAGGLVGGLLGYDTAVKMSGARL
;
A
#
# COMPACT_ATOMS: atom_id res chain seq x y z
N MET A 1 0.42 -32.24 10.92
CA MET A 1 0.85 -30.87 11.31
C MET A 1 1.36 -30.04 10.12
N PHE A 2 2.24 -30.57 9.25
CA PHE A 2 2.76 -29.85 8.06
C PHE A 2 1.71 -29.41 7.01
N ARG A 3 0.60 -30.15 6.86
CA ARG A 3 -0.43 -29.89 5.83
C ARG A 3 -1.34 -28.69 6.14
N TYR A 4 -1.41 -28.27 7.40
CA TYR A 4 -2.11 -27.03 7.80
C TYR A 4 -1.21 -25.81 7.61
N LEU A 5 0.10 -25.94 7.86
CA LEU A 5 1.11 -24.92 7.56
C LEU A 5 1.17 -24.60 6.07
N SER A 6 1.12 -25.60 5.18
CA SER A 6 1.10 -25.34 3.72
C SER A 6 -0.17 -24.63 3.27
N LYS A 7 -1.32 -24.90 3.90
CA LYS A 7 -2.57 -24.17 3.63
C LYS A 7 -2.54 -22.74 4.19
N LEU A 8 -1.93 -22.51 5.35
CA LEU A 8 -1.70 -21.18 5.92
C LEU A 8 -0.75 -20.34 5.04
N VAL A 9 0.29 -20.97 4.48
CA VAL A 9 1.21 -20.34 3.52
C VAL A 9 0.50 -20.03 2.18
N ASN A 10 -0.38 -20.92 1.69
CA ASN A 10 -1.21 -20.68 0.50
C ASN A 10 -2.40 -19.73 0.74
N LEU A 11 -2.70 -19.35 1.98
CA LEU A 11 -3.81 -18.45 2.34
C LEU A 11 -3.42 -16.96 2.31
N GLY A 12 -2.30 -16.60 1.68
CA GLY A 12 -1.97 -15.20 1.42
C GLY A 12 -1.51 -14.41 2.65
N TRP A 13 -1.02 -15.07 3.70
CA TRP A 13 -0.44 -14.40 4.88
C TRP A 13 0.74 -13.49 4.50
N PHE A 14 1.55 -13.92 3.54
CA PHE A 14 2.68 -13.14 3.03
C PHE A 14 2.33 -12.27 1.83
N ASP A 15 1.16 -12.46 1.22
CA ASP A 15 0.78 -11.73 0.00
C ASP A 15 0.67 -10.23 0.29
N GLY A 16 0.10 -9.89 1.46
CA GLY A 16 0.05 -8.52 1.97
C GLY A 16 1.43 -7.90 2.21
N LEU A 17 2.47 -8.67 2.56
CA LEU A 17 3.81 -8.14 2.83
C LEU A 17 4.67 -8.08 1.56
N VAL A 18 4.64 -9.14 0.76
CA VAL A 18 5.44 -9.27 -0.48
C VAL A 18 4.98 -8.27 -1.54
N ILE A 19 3.67 -8.02 -1.64
CA ILE A 19 3.12 -7.02 -2.58
C ILE A 19 3.25 -5.61 -1.99
N ALA A 20 3.06 -5.42 -0.67
CA ALA A 20 3.12 -4.07 -0.09
C ALA A 20 4.48 -3.39 -0.27
N ILE A 21 5.59 -4.13 -0.14
CA ILE A 21 6.94 -3.55 -0.25
C ILE A 21 7.14 -2.86 -1.61
N PRO A 22 7.06 -3.55 -2.77
CA PRO A 22 7.29 -2.91 -4.07
C PRO A 22 6.25 -1.81 -4.37
N THR A 23 5.00 -1.98 -3.95
CA THR A 23 3.98 -0.94 -4.13
C THR A 23 4.33 0.34 -3.36
N VAL A 24 4.76 0.22 -2.10
CA VAL A 24 5.15 1.38 -1.29
C VAL A 24 6.44 2.00 -1.83
N VAL A 25 7.41 1.20 -2.27
CA VAL A 25 8.63 1.69 -2.92
C VAL A 25 8.29 2.57 -4.13
N LEU A 26 7.45 2.07 -5.04
CA LEU A 26 7.02 2.81 -6.23
C LEU A 26 6.27 4.09 -5.87
N MET A 27 5.40 4.02 -4.86
CA MET A 27 4.65 5.18 -4.38
C MET A 27 5.57 6.29 -3.86
N ILE A 28 6.54 5.95 -2.98
CA ILE A 28 7.48 6.93 -2.43
C ILE A 28 8.37 7.52 -3.53
N VAL A 29 8.86 6.68 -4.45
CA VAL A 29 9.64 7.13 -5.61
C VAL A 29 8.82 8.11 -6.47
N ALA A 30 7.56 7.79 -6.77
CA ALA A 30 6.69 8.67 -7.54
C ALA A 30 6.46 10.02 -6.83
N LEU A 31 6.21 10.01 -5.52
CA LEU A 31 6.01 11.23 -4.73
C LEU A 31 7.23 12.14 -4.77
N GLN A 32 8.44 11.59 -4.54
CA GLN A 32 9.67 12.37 -4.57
C GLN A 32 10.04 12.87 -5.98
N LEU A 33 9.73 12.11 -7.03
CA LEU A 33 10.08 12.50 -8.41
C LEU A 33 9.11 13.53 -9.01
N VAL A 34 7.80 13.41 -8.73
CA VAL A 34 6.76 14.27 -9.32
C VAL A 34 6.52 15.52 -8.47
N ARG A 35 6.56 15.38 -7.14
CA ARG A 35 6.36 16.48 -6.15
C ARG A 35 5.11 17.33 -6.38
N LYS A 36 3.98 16.69 -6.72
CA LYS A 36 2.67 17.35 -6.90
C LYS A 36 1.58 16.70 -6.04
N PRO A 37 0.59 17.47 -5.56
CA PRO A 37 -0.53 16.89 -4.82
C PRO A 37 -1.33 15.97 -5.75
N GLY A 38 -1.85 14.86 -5.23
CA GLY A 38 -2.60 13.90 -6.03
C GLY A 38 -1.74 12.84 -6.72
N THR A 39 -0.42 12.86 -6.54
CA THR A 39 0.49 11.91 -7.19
C THR A 39 0.22 10.48 -6.73
N ALA A 40 -0.03 10.26 -5.43
CA ALA A 40 -0.30 8.92 -4.92
C ALA A 40 -1.63 8.39 -5.48
N THR A 41 -2.70 9.19 -5.40
CA THR A 41 -4.02 8.84 -5.91
C THR A 41 -3.99 8.55 -7.41
N LEU A 42 -3.28 9.38 -8.20
CA LEU A 42 -3.14 9.17 -9.63
C LEU A 42 -2.37 7.88 -9.93
N LEU A 43 -1.27 7.62 -9.23
CA LEU A 43 -0.47 6.41 -9.41
C LEU A 43 -1.32 5.16 -9.19
N PHE A 44 -2.07 5.10 -8.09
CA PHE A 44 -2.94 3.96 -7.81
C PHE A 44 -4.09 3.85 -8.81
N THR A 45 -4.66 4.96 -9.26
CA THR A 45 -5.67 4.97 -10.33
C THR A 45 -5.13 4.36 -11.62
N CYS A 46 -3.90 4.72 -12.04
CA CYS A 46 -3.27 4.14 -13.22
C CYS A 46 -3.01 2.64 -13.06
N VAL A 47 -2.45 2.22 -11.92
CA VAL A 47 -2.22 0.80 -11.62
C VAL A 47 -3.52 0.00 -11.69
N LEU A 48 -4.62 0.56 -11.18
CA LEU A 48 -5.94 -0.06 -11.23
C LEU A 48 -6.49 -0.19 -12.64
N LEU A 49 -6.42 0.88 -13.44
CA LEU A 49 -6.89 0.83 -14.82
C LEU A 49 -6.11 -0.21 -15.63
N ILE A 50 -4.79 -0.27 -15.45
CA ILE A 50 -3.95 -1.32 -16.05
C ILE A 50 -4.39 -2.70 -15.57
N SER A 51 -4.65 -2.85 -14.27
CA SER A 51 -5.13 -4.11 -13.68
C SER A 51 -6.48 -4.54 -14.28
N MET A 52 -7.42 -3.61 -14.48
CA MET A 52 -8.71 -3.92 -15.10
C MET A 52 -8.57 -4.32 -16.57
N VAL A 53 -7.77 -3.58 -17.34
CA VAL A 53 -7.63 -3.81 -18.78
C VAL A 53 -6.82 -5.08 -19.08
N VAL A 54 -5.72 -5.31 -18.35
CA VAL A 54 -4.79 -6.42 -18.62
C VAL A 54 -5.21 -7.70 -17.92
N TRP A 55 -5.69 -7.60 -16.68
CA TRP A 55 -5.97 -8.76 -15.82
C TRP A 55 -7.47 -9.03 -15.62
N GLY A 56 -8.35 -8.16 -16.13
CA GLY A 56 -9.80 -8.32 -15.99
C GLY A 56 -10.31 -8.09 -14.55
N SER A 57 -9.55 -7.35 -13.73
CA SER A 57 -9.92 -7.06 -12.34
C SER A 57 -11.27 -6.34 -12.24
N HIS A 58 -12.07 -6.69 -11.23
CA HIS A 58 -13.40 -6.11 -11.04
C HIS A 58 -13.37 -4.60 -10.72
N ILE A 59 -14.36 -3.85 -11.23
CA ILE A 59 -14.42 -2.39 -11.01
C ILE A 59 -14.56 -2.01 -9.53
N MET A 60 -15.09 -2.91 -8.71
CA MET A 60 -15.32 -2.63 -7.29
C MET A 60 -14.02 -2.50 -6.48
N TRP A 61 -12.93 -3.07 -6.98
CA TRP A 61 -11.59 -2.87 -6.40
C TRP A 61 -11.15 -1.40 -6.49
N LEU A 62 -11.77 -0.60 -7.37
CA LEU A 62 -11.39 0.79 -7.59
C LEU A 62 -11.52 1.64 -6.32
N GLY A 63 -12.66 1.56 -5.62
CA GLY A 63 -12.87 2.36 -4.40
C GLY A 63 -11.89 2.00 -3.28
N PHE A 64 -11.54 0.73 -3.18
CA PHE A 64 -10.59 0.22 -2.20
C PHE A 64 -9.16 0.74 -2.43
N TYR A 65 -8.63 0.56 -3.63
CA TYR A 65 -7.27 0.98 -3.96
C TYR A 65 -7.14 2.51 -4.14
N LEU A 66 -8.23 3.22 -4.48
CA LEU A 66 -8.22 4.68 -4.50
C LEU A 66 -8.09 5.27 -3.09
N ALA A 67 -8.73 4.65 -2.09
CA ALA A 67 -8.65 5.11 -0.70
C ALA A 67 -7.22 5.08 -0.16
N GLU A 68 -6.40 4.12 -0.61
CA GLU A 68 -4.97 4.06 -0.28
C GLU A 68 -4.22 5.33 -0.71
N GLY A 69 -4.43 5.76 -1.96
CA GLY A 69 -3.80 6.96 -2.52
C GLY A 69 -4.31 8.24 -1.87
N VAL A 70 -5.63 8.32 -1.62
CA VAL A 70 -6.26 9.50 -1.00
C VAL A 70 -5.71 9.73 0.40
N VAL A 71 -5.53 8.68 1.21
CA VAL A 71 -4.96 8.82 2.55
C VAL A 71 -3.54 9.35 2.51
N VAL A 72 -2.73 8.88 1.56
CA VAL A 72 -1.34 9.34 1.42
C VAL A 72 -1.29 10.79 0.96
N ASP A 73 -2.07 11.17 -0.05
CA ASP A 73 -2.14 12.58 -0.49
C ASP A 73 -2.67 13.51 0.61
N LEU A 74 -3.61 13.04 1.43
CA LEU A 74 -4.10 13.78 2.60
C LEU A 74 -3.01 13.96 3.65
N LEU A 75 -2.17 12.95 3.89
CA LEU A 75 -1.02 13.08 4.78
C LEU A 75 0.05 14.03 4.21
N VAL A 76 0.31 14.00 2.90
CA VAL A 76 1.20 14.97 2.24
C VAL A 76 0.70 16.40 2.46
N PHE A 77 -0.62 16.62 2.35
CA PHE A 77 -1.22 17.92 2.64
C PHE A 77 -1.05 18.32 4.12
N ILE A 78 -1.32 17.41 5.06
CA ILE A 78 -1.16 17.64 6.51
C ILE A 78 0.30 18.00 6.86
N PHE A 79 1.27 17.32 6.25
CA PHE A 79 2.69 17.59 6.45
C PHE A 79 3.22 18.76 5.61
N ARG A 80 2.36 19.70 5.23
CA ARG A 80 2.72 20.93 4.51
C ARG A 80 3.46 20.66 3.19
N MET A 81 2.97 19.69 2.42
CA MET A 81 3.52 19.31 1.12
C MET A 81 4.91 18.65 1.20
N ASP A 82 5.18 17.90 2.28
CA ASP A 82 6.36 17.03 2.37
C ASP A 82 6.15 15.79 1.49
N TYR A 83 6.79 15.74 0.33
CA TYR A 83 6.64 14.65 -0.65
C TYR A 83 7.54 13.45 -0.36
N ALA A 84 7.60 13.05 0.91
CA ALA A 84 8.51 12.05 1.44
C ALA A 84 9.98 12.52 1.40
N ASP A 85 10.23 13.83 1.56
CA ASP A 85 11.58 14.42 1.55
C ASP A 85 12.41 13.95 2.76
N ARG A 86 11.74 13.49 3.82
CA ARG A 86 12.34 12.91 5.02
C ARG A 86 12.07 11.41 5.09
N ARG A 87 13.05 10.67 5.59
CA ARG A 87 12.89 9.22 5.81
C ARG A 87 11.70 8.88 6.70
N LEU A 88 11.42 9.72 7.68
CA LEU A 88 10.29 9.55 8.60
C LEU A 88 8.93 9.76 7.89
N THR A 89 8.80 10.75 7.00
CA THR A 89 7.55 10.96 6.25
C THR A 89 7.31 9.82 5.26
N ALA A 90 8.36 9.32 4.61
CA ALA A 90 8.28 8.13 3.75
C ALA A 90 7.75 6.89 4.50
N VAL A 91 8.25 6.64 5.71
CA VAL A 91 7.79 5.53 6.56
C VAL A 91 6.34 5.73 7.00
N ILE A 92 5.96 6.95 7.41
CA ILE A 92 4.58 7.24 7.81
C ILE A 92 3.62 6.97 6.65
N TYR A 93 3.94 7.39 5.42
CA TYR A 93 3.11 7.15 4.23
C TYR A 93 2.99 5.67 3.89
N GLY A 94 4.08 4.92 4.02
CA GLY A 94 4.07 3.47 3.82
C GLY A 94 3.19 2.74 4.83
N ILE A 95 3.34 3.07 6.12
CA ILE A 95 2.55 2.47 7.21
C ILE A 95 1.07 2.86 7.08
N SER A 96 0.76 4.13 6.84
CA SER A 96 -0.63 4.60 6.73
C SER A 96 -1.35 3.94 5.57
N ARG A 97 -0.68 3.78 4.42
CA ARG A 97 -1.22 3.08 3.25
C ARG A 97 -1.53 1.63 3.60
N GLY A 98 -0.57 0.90 4.17
CA GLY A 98 -0.74 -0.50 4.55
C GLY A 98 -1.81 -0.71 5.62
N GLY A 99 -1.88 0.22 6.59
CA GLY A 99 -2.87 0.19 7.66
C GLY A 99 -4.29 0.39 7.13
N VAL A 100 -4.49 1.43 6.31
CA VAL A 100 -5.80 1.75 5.75
C VAL A 100 -6.27 0.70 4.77
N SER A 101 -5.40 0.22 3.88
CA SER A 101 -5.76 -0.85 2.94
C SER A 101 -6.18 -2.12 3.68
N THR A 102 -5.44 -2.51 4.72
CA THR A 102 -5.77 -3.74 5.44
C THR A 102 -7.07 -3.62 6.22
N LEU A 103 -7.29 -2.49 6.89
CA LEU A 103 -8.52 -2.24 7.64
C LEU A 103 -9.74 -2.15 6.72
N LEU A 104 -9.65 -1.39 5.62
CA LEU A 104 -10.75 -1.27 4.66
C LEU A 104 -11.08 -2.63 4.02
N PHE A 105 -10.06 -3.42 3.70
CA PHE A 105 -10.25 -4.73 3.11
C PHE A 105 -10.98 -5.66 4.09
N TYR A 106 -10.46 -5.83 5.30
CA TYR A 106 -10.98 -6.82 6.23
C TYR A 106 -12.28 -6.40 6.94
N LEU A 107 -12.51 -5.10 7.16
CA LEU A 107 -13.69 -4.61 7.88
C LEU A 107 -14.87 -4.25 6.97
N LEU A 108 -14.61 -3.83 5.72
CA LEU A 108 -15.67 -3.40 4.81
C LEU A 108 -15.76 -4.32 3.59
N TYR A 109 -14.66 -4.50 2.87
CA TYR A 109 -14.70 -5.19 1.59
C TYR A 109 -15.02 -6.69 1.74
N ALA A 110 -14.29 -7.41 2.59
CA ALA A 110 -14.50 -8.85 2.80
C ALA A 110 -15.91 -9.18 3.33
N PRO A 111 -16.48 -8.42 4.30
CA PRO A 111 -17.86 -8.64 4.72
C PRO A 111 -18.90 -8.29 3.65
N VAL A 112 -18.69 -7.24 2.86
CA VAL A 112 -19.66 -6.79 1.85
C VAL A 112 -19.65 -7.72 0.63
N GLU A 113 -18.48 -8.02 0.08
CA GLU A 113 -18.36 -8.77 -1.17
C GLU A 113 -18.35 -10.27 -0.96
N TRP A 114 -17.49 -10.73 -0.05
CA TRP A 114 -17.28 -12.17 0.13
C TRP A 114 -18.21 -12.76 1.17
N LYS A 115 -18.96 -11.91 1.90
CA LYS A 115 -19.80 -12.30 3.04
C LYS A 115 -19.01 -13.08 4.09
N ILE A 116 -17.71 -12.81 4.19
CA ILE A 116 -16.79 -13.44 5.14
C ILE A 116 -16.38 -12.40 6.17
N SER A 117 -16.66 -12.68 7.43
CA SER A 117 -16.13 -11.92 8.56
C SER A 117 -14.96 -12.68 9.17
N TYR A 118 -13.78 -12.08 9.11
CA TYR A 118 -12.57 -12.66 9.71
C TYR A 118 -12.53 -12.41 11.21
N ALA A 119 -11.88 -13.31 11.95
CA ALA A 119 -11.70 -13.16 13.38
C ALA A 119 -10.81 -11.95 13.70
N PRO A 120 -11.07 -11.17 14.78
CA PRO A 120 -10.33 -9.94 15.08
C PRO A 120 -8.81 -10.14 15.20
N TRP A 121 -8.37 -11.27 15.76
CA TRP A 121 -6.95 -11.59 15.89
C TRP A 121 -6.26 -11.78 14.54
N TYR A 122 -6.97 -12.32 13.54
CA TYR A 122 -6.43 -12.51 12.19
C TYR A 122 -6.24 -11.17 11.48
N ILE A 123 -7.23 -10.27 11.62
CA ILE A 123 -7.14 -8.90 11.10
C ILE A 123 -5.96 -8.16 11.75
N GLY A 124 -5.75 -8.33 13.06
CA GLY A 124 -4.62 -7.74 13.78
C GLY A 124 -3.26 -8.21 13.26
N ILE A 125 -3.10 -9.51 12.98
CA ILE A 125 -1.86 -10.05 12.39
C ILE A 125 -1.63 -9.48 11.00
N GLN A 126 -2.67 -9.46 10.16
CA GLN A 126 -2.56 -8.93 8.80
C GLN A 126 -2.23 -7.43 8.79
N LEU A 127 -2.83 -6.67 9.71
CA LEU A 127 -2.52 -5.26 9.90
C LEU A 127 -1.06 -5.05 10.30
N ALA A 128 -0.55 -5.85 11.24
CA ALA A 128 0.85 -5.79 11.65
C ALA A 128 1.80 -6.09 10.48
N LEU A 129 1.48 -7.10 9.66
CA LEU A 129 2.27 -7.47 8.48
C LEU A 129 2.23 -6.37 7.42
N ALA A 130 1.07 -5.77 7.15
CA ALA A 130 0.95 -4.67 6.20
C ALA A 130 1.69 -3.41 6.65
N CYS A 131 1.63 -3.08 7.95
CA CYS A 131 2.42 -1.99 8.54
C CYS A 131 3.92 -2.28 8.47
N ALA A 132 4.35 -3.53 8.72
CA ALA A 132 5.75 -3.92 8.58
C ALA A 132 6.23 -3.82 7.12
N GLY A 133 5.43 -4.29 6.16
CA GLY A 133 5.68 -4.12 4.73
C GLY A 133 5.75 -2.65 4.32
N GLY A 134 4.87 -1.82 4.88
CA GLY A 134 4.86 -0.37 4.68
C GLY A 134 6.09 0.33 5.25
N LEU A 135 6.57 -0.09 6.42
CA LEU A 135 7.80 0.40 7.02
C LEU A 135 9.01 0.07 6.15
N VAL A 136 9.17 -1.21 5.78
CA VAL A 136 10.29 -1.67 4.94
C VAL A 136 10.24 -1.01 3.55
N GLY A 137 9.06 -0.98 2.93
CA GLY A 137 8.85 -0.32 1.65
C GLY A 137 9.10 1.19 1.69
N GLY A 138 8.76 1.86 2.80
CA GLY A 138 9.01 3.28 3.00
C GLY A 138 10.51 3.59 3.10
N LEU A 139 11.26 2.78 3.86
CA LEU A 139 12.72 2.91 3.97
C LEU A 139 13.41 2.67 2.63
N LEU A 140 13.09 1.57 1.96
CA LEU A 140 13.66 1.22 0.66
C LEU A 140 13.26 2.21 -0.43
N GLY A 141 12.02 2.70 -0.39
CA GLY A 141 11.49 3.69 -1.31
C GLY A 141 12.24 5.01 -1.20
N TYR A 142 12.50 5.47 0.02
CA TYR A 142 13.30 6.67 0.27
C TYR A 142 14.72 6.51 -0.27
N ASP A 143 15.41 5.42 0.08
CA ASP A 143 16.80 5.19 -0.34
C ASP A 143 16.92 5.06 -1.86
N THR A 144 15.91 4.46 -2.52
CA THR A 144 15.85 4.34 -3.99
C THR A 144 15.60 5.69 -4.65
N ALA A 145 14.67 6.47 -4.11
CA ALA A 145 14.31 7.77 -4.66
C ALA A 145 15.45 8.80 -4.53
N VAL A 146 16.21 8.75 -3.43
CA VAL A 146 17.44 9.55 -3.26
C VAL A 146 18.51 9.15 -4.29
N LYS A 147 18.72 7.85 -4.52
CA LYS A 147 19.66 7.39 -5.56
C LYS A 147 19.25 7.82 -6.97
N MET A 148 17.96 7.72 -7.30
CA MET A 148 17.42 8.11 -8.60
C MET A 148 17.46 9.63 -8.84
N SER A 149 17.23 10.43 -7.79
CA SER A 149 17.36 11.89 -7.87
C SER A 149 18.81 12.34 -7.94
N GLY A 150 19.73 11.66 -7.25
CA GLY A 150 21.17 11.89 -7.36
C GLY A 150 21.76 11.53 -8.73
N ALA A 151 21.18 10.55 -9.43
CA ALA A 151 21.55 10.19 -10.80
C ALA A 151 21.08 11.19 -11.87
N ARG A 152 20.39 12.29 -11.49
CA ARG A 152 20.06 13.42 -12.38
C ARG A 152 21.18 14.47 -12.47
N LEU A 153 22.30 14.29 -11.75
CA LEU A 153 23.52 15.09 -11.86
C LEU A 153 24.54 14.39 -12.77
#